data_AF-A0A917TLB8-F1
#
_entry.id   AF-A0A917TLB8-F1
#
_cell.length_a   1.000
_cell.length_b   1.000
_cell.length_c   1.000
_cell.angle_alpha   90.00
_cell.angle_beta   90.00
_cell.angle_gamma   90.00
#
_symmetry.space_group_name_H-M   'P 1'
#
loop_
_entity.id
_entity.type
_entity.pdbx_description
1 polymer ?
#
loop_
_entity_poly.entity_id
_entity_poly.type
_entity_poly.pdbx_seq_one_letter_code
_entity_poly.pdbx_strand_id
1 'polypeptide(L)'
;MEALLRFRAPDGTPVSPALFVPVAEEIGLIGRIGSWVLEQACTDAREWHAAHGISVTVNVSGRQLRNPRFADEVLATLGRTGLPAPPWSWRSPRRSWSRPPWRRRRR
;
A
#
# COMPACT_ATOMS: atom_id res chain seq x y z
N MET A 1 11.15 -4.92 1.37
CA MET A 1 10.69 -6.29 1.72
C MET A 1 9.28 -6.47 1.23
N GLU A 2 8.86 -7.68 0.86
CA GLU A 2 7.49 -7.94 0.42
C GLU A 2 6.65 -8.58 1.55
N ALA A 3 5.43 -8.07 1.75
CA ALA A 3 4.46 -8.62 2.68
C ALA A 3 3.61 -9.68 1.96
N LEU A 4 3.82 -10.95 2.32
CA LEU A 4 3.12 -12.09 1.75
C LEU A 4 2.10 -12.64 2.75
N LEU A 5 0.83 -12.65 2.36
CA LEU A 5 -0.23 -13.28 3.14
C LEU A 5 -0.01 -14.80 3.19
N ARG A 6 0.01 -15.35 4.40
CA ARG A 6 0.09 -16.79 4.64
C ARG A 6 -1.19 -17.25 5.30
N PHE A 7 -1.90 -18.16 4.65
CA PHE A 7 -3.09 -18.79 5.21
C PHE A 7 -2.78 -20.22 5.64
N ARG A 8 -3.29 -20.62 6.81
CA ARG A 8 -3.18 -21.97 7.34
C ARG A 8 -4.57 -22.49 7.67
N ALA A 9 -4.84 -23.73 7.31
CA ALA A 9 -6.05 -24.44 7.73
C ALA A 9 -6.04 -24.66 9.26
N PRO A 10 -7.19 -25.01 9.88
CA PRO A 10 -7.30 -25.22 11.33
C PRO A 10 -6.32 -26.27 11.89
N ASP A 11 -5.93 -27.24 11.07
CA ASP A 11 -4.94 -28.28 11.39
C ASP A 11 -3.47 -27.80 11.23
N GLY A 12 -3.27 -26.55 10.81
CA GLY A 12 -1.96 -25.93 10.60
C GLY A 12 -1.41 -26.07 9.18
N THR A 13 -2.08 -26.80 8.30
CA THR A 13 -1.64 -27.04 6.91
C THR A 13 -1.59 -25.73 6.13
N PRO A 14 -0.45 -25.38 5.48
CA PRO A 14 -0.38 -24.19 4.62
C PRO A 14 -1.34 -24.28 3.44
N VAL A 15 -2.10 -23.22 3.20
CA VAL A 15 -3.00 -23.12 2.06
C VAL A 15 -2.41 -22.18 1.02
N SER A 16 -2.25 -22.66 -0.21
CA SER A 16 -1.71 -21.87 -1.31
C SER A 16 -2.60 -20.65 -1.62
N PRO A 17 -2.02 -19.44 -1.83
CA PRO A 17 -2.76 -18.28 -2.33
C PRO A 17 -3.56 -18.54 -3.60
N ALA A 18 -3.06 -19.40 -4.49
CA ALA A 18 -3.77 -19.78 -5.71
C ALA A 18 -5.13 -20.46 -5.43
N LEU A 19 -5.31 -21.05 -4.24
CA LEU A 19 -6.56 -21.68 -3.83
C LEU A 19 -7.53 -20.69 -3.18
N PHE A 20 -7.05 -19.86 -2.24
CA PHE A 20 -7.95 -19.02 -1.44
C PHE A 20 -8.20 -17.63 -2.02
N VAL A 21 -7.29 -17.07 -2.83
CA VAL A 21 -7.45 -15.73 -3.39
C VAL A 21 -8.66 -15.66 -4.35
N PRO A 22 -8.84 -16.58 -5.31
CA PRO A 22 -10.01 -16.54 -6.20
C PRO A 22 -11.34 -16.63 -5.43
N VAL A 23 -11.40 -17.51 -4.43
CA VAL A 23 -12.57 -17.66 -3.56
C VAL A 23 -12.86 -16.37 -2.81
N ALA A 24 -11.83 -15.75 -2.21
CA ALA A 24 -11.97 -14.48 -1.50
C ALA A 24 -12.42 -13.34 -2.43
N GLU A 25 -12.01 -13.34 -3.70
CA GLU A 25 -12.48 -12.37 -4.71
C GLU A 25 -13.95 -12.56 -5.04
N GLU A 26 -14.36 -13.81 -5.29
CA GLU A 26 -15.73 -14.21 -5.65
C GLU A 26 -16.74 -13.84 -4.56
N ILE A 27 -16.44 -14.17 -3.30
CA ILE A 27 -17.32 -13.85 -2.16
C ILE A 27 -17.11 -12.43 -1.61
N GLY A 28 -16.21 -11.65 -2.24
CA GLY A 28 -15.94 -10.25 -1.89
C GLY A 28 -15.18 -10.00 -0.58
N LEU A 29 -14.55 -11.02 -0.01
CA LEU A 29 -13.68 -10.88 1.16
C LEU A 29 -12.30 -10.29 0.82
N ILE A 30 -11.85 -10.33 -0.44
CA ILE A 30 -10.51 -9.87 -0.81
C ILE A 30 -10.22 -8.42 -0.39
N GLY A 31 -11.22 -7.54 -0.44
CA GLY A 31 -11.07 -6.15 -0.03
C GLY A 31 -10.81 -6.04 1.48
N ARG A 32 -11.59 -6.75 2.29
CA ARG A 32 -11.43 -6.77 3.76
C ARG A 32 -10.10 -7.39 4.17
N ILE A 33 -9.71 -8.50 3.54
CA ILE A 33 -8.40 -9.12 3.75
C ILE A 33 -7.29 -8.13 3.39
N GLY A 34 -7.39 -7.47 2.25
CA GLY A 34 -6.41 -6.49 1.80
C GLY A 34 -6.27 -5.29 2.75
N SER A 35 -7.38 -4.74 3.27
CA SER A 35 -7.34 -3.67 4.27
C SER A 35 -6.64 -4.11 5.57
N TRP A 36 -6.95 -5.32 6.04
CA TRP A 36 -6.28 -5.88 7.22
C TRP A 36 -4.77 -6.12 6.98
N VAL A 37 -4.40 -6.71 5.84
CA VAL A 37 -2.99 -6.93 5.46
C VAL A 37 -2.24 -5.59 5.40
N LEU A 38 -2.85 -4.57 4.81
CA LEU A 38 -2.24 -3.23 4.69
C LEU A 38 -1.93 -2.64 6.08
N GLU A 39 -2.89 -2.72 7.00
CA GLU A 39 -2.72 -2.22 8.36
C GLU A 39 -1.64 -2.98 9.13
N GLN A 40 -1.64 -4.31 9.06
CA GLN A 40 -0.60 -5.13 9.70
C GLN A 40 0.78 -4.81 9.11
N ALA A 41 0.91 -4.78 7.78
CA ALA A 41 2.16 -4.48 7.11
C ALA A 41 2.67 -3.07 7.47
N CYS A 42 1.80 -2.08 7.57
CA CYS A 42 2.20 -0.72 7.97
C CYS A 42 2.60 -0.65 9.44
N THR A 43 1.97 -1.46 10.31
CA THR A 43 2.32 -1.56 11.74
C THR A 43 3.70 -2.17 11.91
N ASP A 44 3.95 -3.33 11.30
CA ASP A 44 5.23 -4.03 11.37
C ASP A 44 6.36 -3.19 10.74
N ALA A 45 6.07 -2.55 9.60
CA ALA A 45 7.04 -1.72 8.91
C ALA A 45 7.47 -0.47 9.69
N ARG A 46 6.64 0.04 10.61
CA ARG A 46 6.97 1.24 11.38
C ARG A 46 8.28 1.05 12.14
N GLU A 47 8.42 -0.09 12.80
CA GLU A 47 9.57 -0.40 13.64
C GLU A 47 10.82 -0.63 12.78
N TRP A 48 10.68 -1.39 11.69
CA TRP A 48 11.80 -1.65 10.77
C TRP A 48 12.25 -0.39 10.03
N HIS A 49 11.31 0.49 9.67
CA HIS A 49 11.64 1.76 9.05
C HIS A 49 12.34 2.69 10.04
N ALA A 50 11.88 2.78 11.28
CA ALA A 50 12.52 3.60 12.31
C ALA A 50 13.94 3.14 12.65
N ALA A 51 14.16 1.81 12.72
CA ALA A 51 15.45 1.25 13.07
C ALA A 51 16.44 1.21 11.89
N HIS A 52 15.95 0.95 10.67
CA HIS A 52 16.79 0.55 9.54
C HIS A 52 16.41 1.17 8.19
N GLY A 53 15.38 2.04 8.14
CA GLY A 53 14.89 2.61 6.88
C GLY A 53 14.29 1.57 5.92
N ILE A 54 13.90 0.40 6.42
CA ILE A 54 13.35 -0.69 5.59
C ILE A 54 11.94 -0.33 5.14
N SER A 55 11.71 -0.43 3.84
CA SER A 55 10.38 -0.29 3.23
C SER A 55 9.70 -1.64 2.99
N VAL A 56 8.37 -1.67 3.05
CA VAL A 56 7.56 -2.84 2.72
C VAL A 56 6.72 -2.62 1.47
N THR A 57 6.56 -3.67 0.68
CA THR A 57 5.67 -3.72 -0.49
C THR A 57 4.50 -4.62 -0.14
N VAL A 58 3.28 -4.15 -0.38
CA VAL A 58 2.04 -4.90 -0.15
C VAL A 58 1.38 -5.18 -1.49
N ASN A 59 1.03 -6.44 -1.75
CA ASN A 59 0.29 -6.81 -2.96
C ASN A 59 -1.17 -6.34 -2.86
N VAL A 60 -1.68 -5.75 -3.94
CA VAL A 60 -3.03 -5.20 -4.01
C VAL A 60 -3.83 -5.94 -5.08
N SER A 61 -5.04 -6.37 -4.73
CA SER A 61 -5.94 -7.03 -5.67
C SER A 61 -6.45 -6.06 -6.75
N GLY A 62 -6.79 -6.58 -7.94
CA GLY A 62 -7.39 -5.76 -9.00
C GLY A 62 -8.70 -5.09 -8.58
N ARG A 63 -9.46 -5.71 -7.64
CA ARG A 63 -10.70 -5.14 -7.09
C ARG A 63 -10.44 -3.90 -6.23
N GLN A 64 -9.39 -3.90 -5.42
CA GLN A 64 -8.99 -2.73 -4.63
C GLN A 64 -8.48 -1.59 -5.52
N LEU A 65 -7.72 -1.90 -6.56
CA LEU A 65 -7.25 -0.88 -7.51
C LEU A 65 -8.39 -0.17 -8.27
N ARG A 66 -9.54 -0.84 -8.41
CA ARG A 66 -10.75 -0.25 -9.00
C ARG A 66 -11.56 0.59 -8.01
N ASN A 67 -11.27 0.53 -6.70
CA ASN A 67 -11.92 1.37 -5.70
C ASN A 67 -11.33 2.80 -5.74
N PRO A 68 -12.09 3.83 -6.13
CA PRO A 68 -11.59 5.21 -6.20
C PRO A 68 -11.11 5.76 -4.85
N ARG A 69 -11.55 5.15 -3.73
CA ARG A 69 -11.16 5.53 -2.36
C ARG A 69 -9.95 4.79 -1.83
N PHE A 70 -9.37 3.86 -2.60
CA PHE A 70 -8.26 3.05 -2.11
C PHE A 70 -7.03 3.89 -1.72
N ALA A 71 -6.72 4.95 -2.47
CA ALA A 71 -5.64 5.87 -2.10
C ALA A 71 -5.90 6.57 -0.75
N ASP A 72 -7.15 7.00 -0.51
CA ASP A 72 -7.57 7.61 0.76
C ASP A 72 -7.42 6.59 1.91
N GLU A 73 -7.80 5.33 1.69
CA GLU A 73 -7.65 4.23 2.66
C GLU A 73 -6.19 3.96 3.01
N VAL A 74 -5.29 4.01 2.02
CA VAL A 74 -3.84 3.86 2.24
C VAL A 74 -3.30 5.01 3.09
N LEU A 75 -3.63 6.25 2.73
CA LEU A 75 -3.21 7.43 3.49
C LEU A 75 -3.75 7.41 4.92
N ALA A 76 -5.01 7.05 5.10
CA ALA A 76 -5.61 6.91 6.43
C ALA A 76 -4.91 5.82 7.26
N THR A 77 -4.56 4.69 6.64
CA THR A 77 -3.85 3.61 7.33
C THR A 77 -2.44 4.02 7.74
N LEU A 78 -1.68 4.68 6.87
CA LEU A 78 -0.39 5.27 7.23
C LEU A 78 -0.51 6.24 8.40
N GLY A 79 -1.55 7.08 8.41
CA GLY A 79 -1.83 7.99 9.51
C GLY A 79 -2.13 7.27 10.83
N ARG A 80 -2.91 6.19 10.80
CA ARG A 80 -3.25 5.39 12.00
C ARG A 80 -2.05 4.62 12.56
N THR A 81 -1.21 4.05 11.71
CA THR A 81 -0.05 3.28 12.17
C THR A 81 1.15 4.16 12.51
N GLY A 82 1.19 5.40 12.00
CA GLY A 82 2.33 6.30 12.16
C GLY A 82 3.53 5.91 11.30
N LEU A 83 3.35 5.03 10.31
CA LEU A 83 4.38 4.77 9.30
C LEU A 83 4.49 6.03 8.43
N PRO A 84 5.66 6.71 8.37
CA PRO A 84 5.80 7.86 7.50
C PRO A 84 5.53 7.44 6.06
N ALA A 85 4.74 8.24 5.34
CA ALA A 85 4.65 8.08 3.91
C ALA A 85 6.07 8.16 3.33
N PRO A 86 6.45 7.28 2.37
CA PRO A 86 7.75 7.38 1.73
C PRO A 86 7.92 8.82 1.25
N PRO A 87 9.12 9.41 1.40
CA PRO A 87 9.33 10.79 1.01
C PRO A 87 8.90 10.93 -0.45
N TRP A 88 7.85 11.70 -0.69
CA TRP A 88 7.46 12.13 -2.02
C TRP A 88 8.51 13.14 -2.48
N SER A 89 9.70 12.64 -2.78
CA SER A 89 10.74 13.43 -3.39
C SER A 89 10.35 13.60 -4.86
N TRP A 90 9.66 14.71 -5.15
CA TRP A 90 9.64 15.23 -6.52
C TRP A 90 11.08 15.65 -6.84
N ARG A 91 11.86 14.71 -7.38
CA ARG A 91 13.19 15.00 -7.90
C ARG A 91 13.00 15.57 -9.30
N SER A 92 12.78 16.89 -9.37
CA SER A 92 13.05 17.64 -10.59
C SER A 92 14.52 17.39 -10.96
N PRO A 93 14.87 16.98 -12.18
CA PRO A 93 16.24 17.11 -12.65
C PRO A 93 16.53 18.61 -12.63
N ARG A 94 17.31 19.10 -11.65
CA ARG A 94 17.83 20.47 -11.71
C ARG A 94 18.97 20.49 -12.75
N ARG A 95 18.57 20.54 -14.01
CA ARG A 95 19.16 21.41 -15.04
C ARG A 95 18.06 21.75 -16.06
N SER A 96 17.67 23.01 -16.02
CA SER A 96 16.89 23.77 -17.02
C SER A 96 15.57 23.15 -17.52
N TRP A 97 14.47 23.45 -16.83
CA TRP A 97 13.22 23.75 -17.52
C TRP A 97 12.67 25.08 -17.00
N SER A 98 12.59 26.04 -17.91
CA SER A 98 12.00 27.36 -17.71
C SER A 98 10.56 27.24 -17.20
N ARG A 99 10.16 28.21 -16.37
CA ARG A 99 8.85 28.34 -15.68
C ARG A 99 7.67 27.77 -16.50
N PRO A 100 6.74 27.01 -15.90
CA PRO A 100 5.58 26.49 -16.62
C PRO A 100 4.65 27.62 -17.11
N PRO A 101 3.98 27.45 -18.26
CA PRO A 101 3.31 28.52 -19.00
C PRO A 101 2.06 29.10 -18.33
N TRP A 102 1.56 28.48 -17.26
CA TRP A 102 0.31 28.89 -16.60
C TRP A 102 0.47 29.98 -15.53
N ARG A 103 1.70 30.45 -15.24
CA ARG A 103 1.93 31.68 -14.44
C ARG A 103 2.27 32.88 -15.34
N ARG A 104 1.32 33.28 -16.20
CA ARG A 104 1.19 34.66 -16.69
C ARG A 104 -0.28 35.04 -16.74
N ARG A 105 -0.71 35.83 -15.74
CA ARG A 105 -1.81 36.83 -15.72
C ARG A 105 -2.49 36.84 -14.35
N ARG A 106 -2.13 37.81 -13.53
CA ARG A 106 -3.02 38.83 -12.94
C ARG A 106 -2.14 40.05 -12.65
N ARG A 107 -2.75 41.21 -12.81
CA ARG A 107 -2.17 42.52 -13.16
C ARG A 107 -1.08 43.00 -12.23
#